data_AF-A0A537EEK4-F1
#
_entry.id   AF-A0A537EEK4-F1
#
_cell.length_a   1.000
_cell.length_b   1.000
_cell.length_c   1.000
_cell.angle_alpha   90.00
_cell.angle_beta   90.00
_cell.angle_gamma   90.00
#
_symmetry.space_group_name_H-M   'P 1'
#
loop_
_entity.id
_entity.type
_entity.pdbx_description
1 polymer ?
#
loop_
_entity_poly.entity_id
_entity_poly.type
_entity_poly.pdbx_seq_one_letter_code
_entity_poly.pdbx_strand_id
1 'polypeptide(L)'
;MKSWKRRHGLSTFHGLKEGDEKELEITQKSRDGRGLGRLNGLLVFVSGASPGEKVKVRIVKLGVRHAEAEIVKGHRVAIAKASA
;
A
#
# COMPACT_ATOMS: atom_id res chain seq x y z
N MET A 1 -33.13 15.66 14.68
CA MET A 1 -32.35 16.83 14.21
C MET A 1 -30.93 16.74 14.74
N LYS A 2 -29.94 16.80 13.83
CA LYS A 2 -28.50 17.08 14.03
C LYS A 2 -27.72 16.18 15.02
N SER A 3 -27.50 14.93 14.62
CA SER A 3 -26.42 14.08 15.16
C SER A 3 -25.07 14.60 14.66
N TRP A 4 -24.43 15.46 15.46
CA TRP A 4 -23.08 15.97 15.23
C TRP A 4 -22.07 14.90 15.66
N LYS A 5 -22.07 13.75 14.97
CA LYS A 5 -21.12 12.67 15.24
C LYS A 5 -19.79 12.99 14.55
N ARG A 6 -18.86 13.39 15.41
CA ARG A 6 -17.41 13.19 15.30
C ARG A 6 -16.67 14.17 14.39
N ARG A 7 -16.13 15.19 15.08
CA ARG A 7 -14.79 15.75 14.89
C ARG A 7 -13.96 14.99 13.84
N HIS A 8 -13.79 15.60 12.67
CA HIS A 8 -12.65 15.34 11.80
C HIS A 8 -11.39 15.64 12.61
N GLY A 9 -10.79 14.62 13.21
CA GLY A 9 -9.69 14.77 14.15
C GLY A 9 -8.87 13.50 14.21
N LEU A 10 -8.36 13.12 13.04
CA LEU A 10 -7.28 12.18 12.73
C LEU A 10 -7.40 12.01 11.22
N SER A 11 -6.83 12.98 10.50
CA SER A 11 -6.74 12.97 9.04
C SER A 11 -6.18 11.62 8.60
N THR A 12 -7.03 10.73 8.11
CA THR A 12 -6.59 9.58 7.33
C THR A 12 -5.78 10.14 6.19
N PHE A 13 -4.45 10.07 6.30
CA PHE A 13 -3.55 10.62 5.32
C PHE A 13 -3.83 9.88 4.01
N HIS A 14 -4.31 10.59 2.98
CA HIS A 14 -4.78 10.01 1.73
C HIS A 14 -5.88 8.93 1.88
N GLY A 15 -6.69 8.98 2.94
CA GLY A 15 -7.76 8.00 3.18
C GLY A 15 -7.26 6.63 3.70
N LEU A 16 -6.02 6.53 4.16
CA LEU A 16 -5.40 5.30 4.64
C LEU A 16 -5.24 5.32 6.17
N LYS A 17 -5.22 4.12 6.78
CA LYS A 17 -4.87 3.88 8.18
C LYS A 17 -3.86 2.76 8.32
N GLU A 18 -3.11 2.79 9.41
CA GLU A 18 -2.29 1.65 9.82
C GLU A 18 -3.18 0.46 10.14
N GLY A 19 -2.75 -0.72 9.70
CA GLY A 19 -3.50 -1.97 9.78
C GLY A 19 -4.44 -2.23 8.60
N ASP A 20 -4.71 -1.23 7.74
CA ASP A 20 -5.56 -1.42 6.56
C ASP A 20 -4.91 -2.36 5.55
N GLU A 21 -5.71 -3.27 4.99
CA GLU A 21 -5.32 -4.10 3.86
C GLU A 21 -5.80 -3.48 2.55
N LYS A 22 -4.90 -3.39 1.57
CA LYS A 22 -5.16 -2.83 0.24
C LYS A 22 -4.46 -3.66 -0.83
N GLU A 23 -5.04 -3.67 -2.02
CA GLU A 23 -4.36 -4.19 -3.20
C GLU A 23 -3.50 -3.09 -3.81
N LEU A 24 -2.27 -3.43 -4.16
CA LEU A 24 -1.28 -2.51 -4.70
C LEU A 24 -0.55 -3.18 -5.86
N GLU A 25 -0.43 -2.44 -6.95
CA GLU A 25 0.46 -2.80 -8.04
C GLU A 25 1.87 -2.24 -7.77
N ILE A 26 2.86 -3.12 -7.90
CA ILE A 26 4.25 -2.75 -7.74
C ILE A 26 4.77 -2.30 -9.09
N THR A 27 5.12 -1.02 -9.20
CA THR A 27 5.59 -0.42 -10.45
C THR A 27 7.10 -0.37 -10.54
N GLN A 28 7.79 -0.26 -9.40
CA GLN A 28 9.24 -0.11 -9.33
C GLN A 28 9.84 -0.82 -8.12
N LYS A 29 11.16 -0.94 -8.11
CA LYS A 29 11.94 -1.46 -6.98
C LYS A 29 12.86 -0.35 -6.47
N SER A 30 12.86 -0.15 -5.16
CA SER A 30 13.77 0.78 -4.48
C SER A 30 15.20 0.22 -4.44
N ARG A 31 16.18 1.09 -4.18
CA ARG A 31 17.59 0.71 -4.03
C ARG A 31 17.81 -0.30 -2.90
N ASP A 32 17.01 -0.22 -1.83
CA ASP A 32 17.05 -1.16 -0.70
C ASP A 32 16.37 -2.50 -1.00
N GLY A 33 15.92 -2.72 -2.24
CA GLY A 33 15.27 -3.97 -2.66
C GLY A 33 13.78 -4.08 -2.34
N ARG A 34 13.15 -3.04 -1.77
CA ARG A 34 11.70 -2.98 -1.52
C ARG A 34 10.91 -2.64 -2.80
N GLY A 35 9.72 -3.18 -2.96
CA GLY A 35 8.79 -2.79 -4.03
C GLY A 35 8.19 -1.41 -3.78
N LEU A 36 7.85 -0.71 -4.84
CA LEU A 36 7.27 0.63 -4.82
C LEU A 36 5.94 0.63 -5.57
N GLY A 37 4.92 1.22 -4.95
CA GLY A 37 3.62 1.47 -5.57
C GLY A 37 3.03 2.79 -5.08
N ARG A 38 1.83 3.13 -5.58
CA ARG A 38 1.08 4.31 -5.11
C ARG A 38 -0.34 3.92 -4.71
N LEU A 39 -0.79 4.43 -3.56
CA LEU A 39 -2.17 4.38 -3.11
C LEU A 39 -2.67 5.81 -2.94
N ASN A 40 -3.71 6.20 -3.68
CA ASN A 40 -4.29 7.55 -3.61
C ASN A 40 -3.24 8.67 -3.76
N GLY A 41 -2.21 8.46 -4.61
CA GLY A 41 -1.10 9.40 -4.81
C GLY A 41 0.02 9.34 -3.77
N LEU A 42 -0.15 8.60 -2.67
CA LEU A 42 0.88 8.39 -1.65
C LEU A 42 1.84 7.27 -2.07
N LEU A 43 3.15 7.52 -1.94
CA LEU A 43 4.17 6.50 -2.19
C LEU A 43 4.11 5.42 -1.11
N VAL A 44 4.05 4.15 -1.52
CA VAL A 44 3.99 3.01 -0.60
C VAL A 44 5.19 2.09 -0.86
N PHE A 45 5.97 1.86 0.18
CA PHE A 45 7.07 0.89 0.18
C PHE A 45 6.55 -0.47 0.62
N VAL A 46 6.81 -1.51 -0.17
CA VAL A 46 6.34 -2.88 0.10
C VAL A 46 7.51 -3.83 0.22
N SER A 47 7.65 -4.44 1.39
CA SER A 47 8.71 -5.42 1.64
C SER A 47 8.47 -6.73 0.86
N GLY A 48 9.49 -7.17 0.11
CA GLY A 48 9.47 -8.45 -0.61
C GLY A 48 8.58 -8.50 -1.85
N ALA A 49 8.24 -7.35 -2.44
CA ALA A 49 7.46 -7.24 -3.68
C ALA A 49 8.35 -6.84 -4.87
N SER A 50 8.11 -7.41 -6.04
CA SER A 50 8.85 -7.08 -7.28
C SER A 50 7.99 -6.29 -8.27
N PRO A 51 8.59 -5.46 -9.14
CA PRO A 51 7.87 -4.76 -10.20
C PRO A 51 7.06 -5.73 -11.08
N GLY A 52 5.85 -5.32 -11.45
CA GLY A 52 4.91 -6.12 -12.24
C GLY A 52 4.04 -7.07 -11.41
N GLU A 53 4.21 -7.13 -10.09
CA GLU A 53 3.33 -7.91 -9.22
C GLU A 53 2.11 -7.07 -8.77
N LYS A 54 0.95 -7.72 -8.68
CA LYS A 54 -0.20 -7.22 -7.92
C LYS A 54 -0.30 -8.00 -6.63
N VAL A 55 -0.19 -7.29 -5.51
CA VAL A 55 -0.12 -7.90 -4.18
C VAL A 55 -1.12 -7.25 -3.25
N LYS A 56 -1.71 -8.05 -2.36
CA LYS A 56 -2.44 -7.53 -1.22
C LYS A 56 -1.44 -7.20 -0.12
N VAL A 57 -1.47 -5.96 0.36
CA VAL A 57 -0.55 -5.44 1.36
C VAL A 57 -1.31 -4.92 2.56
N ARG A 58 -0.70 -5.01 3.73
CA ARG A 58 -1.17 -4.38 4.96
C ARG A 58 -0.28 -3.18 5.27
N ILE A 59 -0.88 -2.01 5.48
CA ILE A 59 -0.15 -0.81 5.89
C ILE A 59 0.34 -1.03 7.32
N VAL A 60 1.65 -1.02 7.53
CA VAL A 60 2.26 -1.19 8.85
C VAL A 60 2.63 0.15 9.48
N LYS A 61 2.93 1.16 8.65
CA LYS A 61 3.28 2.49 9.12
C LYS A 61 2.83 3.55 8.13
N LEU A 62 2.21 4.62 8.63
CA LEU A 62 1.76 5.74 7.79
C LEU A 62 2.56 7.01 8.12
N GLY A 63 3.38 7.47 7.18
CA GLY A 63 4.16 8.69 7.29
C GLY A 63 3.57 9.86 6.52
N VAL A 64 4.16 11.05 6.71
CA VAL A 64 3.72 12.31 6.07
C VAL A 64 3.99 12.35 4.56
N ARG A 65 4.94 11.56 4.04
CA ARG A 65 5.27 11.56 2.59
C ARG A 65 5.20 10.18 1.95
N HIS A 66 5.11 9.13 2.76
CA HIS A 66 5.07 7.75 2.31
C HIS A 66 4.39 6.85 3.35
N ALA A 67 3.98 5.67 2.92
CA ALA A 67 3.56 4.58 3.79
C ALA A 67 4.51 3.39 3.63
N GLU A 68 4.62 2.58 4.68
CA GLU A 68 5.28 1.28 4.65
C GLU A 68 4.20 0.19 4.77
N ALA A 69 4.35 -0.87 3.98
CA ALA A 69 3.41 -1.96 3.94
C ALA A 69 4.12 -3.32 3.78
N GLU A 70 3.47 -4.37 4.26
CA GLU A 70 3.93 -5.75 4.15
C GLU A 70 2.94 -6.58 3.36
N ILE A 71 3.43 -7.57 2.61
CA ILE A 71 2.56 -8.44 1.82
C ILE A 71 1.78 -9.37 2.75
N VAL A 72 0.47 -9.42 2.57
CA VAL A 72 -0.38 -10.40 3.25
C VAL A 72 -0.13 -11.77 2.63
N LYS A 73 0.31 -12.74 3.44
CA LYS A 73 0.62 -14.10 2.99
C LYS A 73 -0.59 -14.70 2.24
N GLY A 74 -0.33 -15.34 1.10
CA GLY A 74 -1.34 -16.02 0.30
C GLY A 74 -1.97 -15.21 -0.85
N HIS A 75 -1.65 -13.91 -0.97
CA HIS A 75 -2.19 -13.03 -2.02
C HIS A 75 -1.09 -12.37 -2.85
N ARG A 76 -0.21 -13.17 -3.46
CA ARG A 76 0.67 -12.71 -4.53
C ARG A 76 0.14 -13.19 -5.86
N VAL A 77 -0.31 -12.25 -6.69
CA VAL A 77 -0.54 -12.51 -8.11
C VAL A 77 0.65 -11.93 -8.84
N ALA A 78 1.61 -12.78 -9.17
CA ALA A 78 2.59 -12.43 -10.18
C ALA A 78 1.82 -12.27 -11.49
N ILE A 79 1.80 -11.06 -12.06
CA ILE A 79 1.36 -10.88 -13.44
C ILE A 79 2.51 -11.41 -14.29
N ALA A 80 2.64 -12.73 -14.35
CA ALA A 80 3.59 -13.35 -15.24
C ALA A 80 3.22 -12.94 -16.66
N LYS A 81 4.05 -12.11 -17.29
CA LYS A 81 4.34 -12.32 -18.71
C LYS A 81 5.03 -13.68 -18.79
N ALA A 82 4.22 -14.72 -18.89
CA ALA A 82 4.67 -16.00 -19.40
C ALA A 82 5.13 -15.78 -20.84
N SER A 83 6.43 -15.98 -21.04
CA SER A 83 7.00 -16.72 -22.16
C SER A 83 6.46 -16.43 -23.56
N ALA A 84 7.26 -15.70 -24.34
CA ALA A 84 7.36 -15.87 -25.80
C ALA A 84 8.85 -15.81 -26.15
#